data_AF-A0A0C3R318-F1
#
_entry.id   AF-A0A0C3R318-F1
#
_cell.length_a   1.000
_cell.length_b   1.000
_cell.length_c   1.000
_cell.angle_alpha   90.00
_cell.angle_beta   90.00
_cell.angle_gamma   90.00
#
_symmetry.space_group_name_H-M   'P 1'
#
loop_
_entity.id
_entity.type
_entity.pdbx_description
1 polymer ?
#
loop_
_entity_poly.entity_id
_entity_poly.type
_entity_poly.pdbx_seq_one_letter_code
_entity_poly.pdbx_strand_id
1 'polypeptide(L)'
;MGKLIRLSLIVAITALLGACSSTPKKPEHKGNEQIMAIQSQAEHAYKLAMLDQAESLYLEVLKSVPNYAPAWFRLGNIYTRTNRHEAAIAAYRRCIELEPNNQKAWYNMGLVRIKQSTNVLNTASSQGDADSAVGRQIRALLDALNQLQSQPQSTAQAGL
;
A
#
# COMPACT_ATOMS: atom_id res chain seq x y z
N MET A 1 75.58 22.83 4.86
CA MET A 1 75.69 21.57 4.07
C MET A 1 76.63 20.67 4.86
N GLY A 2 76.37 19.46 5.33
CA GLY A 2 75.33 18.44 5.17
C GLY A 2 75.48 17.45 6.34
N LYS A 3 74.43 16.65 6.58
CA LYS A 3 74.07 15.95 7.82
C LYS A 3 75.04 14.85 8.29
N LEU A 4 75.22 14.75 9.62
CA LEU A 4 75.74 13.57 10.32
C LEU A 4 74.76 12.38 10.21
N ILE A 5 75.25 11.33 9.56
CA ILE A 5 75.28 9.90 9.92
C ILE A 5 74.39 9.44 11.10
N ARG A 6 73.34 8.68 10.72
CA ARG A 6 72.85 7.35 11.17
C ARG A 6 72.73 6.94 12.66
N LEU A 7 71.54 6.36 12.90
CA LEU A 7 71.21 5.12 13.64
C LEU A 7 70.96 5.15 15.17
N SER A 8 69.76 4.63 15.50
CA SER A 8 69.40 3.86 16.69
C SER A 8 69.09 4.60 17.99
N LEU A 9 67.81 4.68 18.36
CA LEU A 9 67.34 4.03 19.60
C LEU A 9 65.82 3.84 19.59
N ILE A 10 65.41 2.59 19.82
CA ILE A 10 64.03 2.16 20.07
C ILE A 10 63.65 2.62 21.48
N VAL A 11 62.51 3.29 21.63
CA VAL A 11 61.80 3.37 22.91
C VAL A 11 60.36 2.92 22.68
N ALA A 12 60.08 1.72 23.18
CA ALA A 12 58.74 1.18 23.30
C ALA A 12 57.97 1.95 24.38
N ILE A 13 56.77 2.43 24.05
CA ILE A 13 55.77 2.82 25.05
C ILE A 13 54.54 1.95 24.81
N THR A 14 54.32 1.04 25.73
CA THR A 14 53.16 0.15 25.81
C THR A 14 52.03 0.78 26.63
N ALA A 15 50.80 0.42 26.22
CA ALA A 15 49.55 0.34 26.98
C ALA A 15 48.76 1.63 27.28
N LEU A 16 47.54 1.71 26.72
CA LEU A 16 46.30 1.46 27.50
C LEU A 16 45.08 1.34 26.56
N LEU A 17 44.35 0.23 26.71
CA LEU A 17 43.02 -0.04 26.18
C LEU A 17 42.00 0.90 26.82
N GLY A 18 41.02 1.37 26.04
CA GLY A 18 39.85 2.07 26.59
C GLY A 18 38.93 2.57 25.49
N ALA A 19 37.80 1.88 25.31
CA ALA A 19 36.82 2.11 24.27
C ALA A 19 36.25 3.54 24.25
N CYS A 20 36.03 4.05 23.03
CA CYS A 20 34.79 4.73 22.64
C CYS A 20 34.77 4.88 21.11
N SER A 21 34.43 3.79 20.41
CA SER A 21 33.74 3.95 19.13
C SER A 21 32.35 4.50 19.46
N SER A 22 32.23 5.83 19.59
CA SER A 22 30.93 6.47 19.43
C SER A 22 30.54 6.29 17.97
N THR A 23 29.85 5.19 17.68
CA THR A 23 29.03 5.17 16.47
C THR A 23 28.13 6.40 16.56
N PRO A 24 28.07 7.26 15.54
CA PRO A 24 27.17 8.40 15.59
C PRO A 24 25.76 7.83 15.75
N LYS A 25 25.12 8.11 16.89
CA LYS A 25 23.77 7.68 17.19
C LYS A 25 22.89 8.18 16.04
N LYS A 26 22.40 7.25 15.21
CA LYS A 26 21.45 7.55 14.12
C LYS A 26 20.33 8.41 14.74
N PRO A 27 19.94 9.55 14.15
CA PRO A 27 18.99 10.45 14.80
C PRO A 27 17.73 9.70 15.21
N GLU A 28 17.42 9.72 16.51
CA GLU A 28 16.30 8.99 17.13
C GLU A 28 14.94 9.58 16.71
N HIS A 29 14.28 8.85 15.81
CA HIS A 29 12.94 8.25 15.90
C HIS A 29 11.69 8.99 16.42
N LYS A 30 11.70 10.26 16.85
CA LYS A 30 10.44 10.93 17.27
C LYS A 30 9.40 11.04 16.14
N GLY A 31 9.84 11.36 14.92
CA GLY A 31 8.96 11.41 13.74
C GLY A 31 8.45 10.03 13.34
N ASN A 32 9.25 8.98 13.52
CA ASN A 32 8.85 7.62 13.19
C ASN A 32 7.83 7.07 14.20
N GLU A 33 7.99 7.38 15.49
CA GLU A 33 7.03 7.02 16.55
C GLU A 33 5.65 7.65 16.31
N GLN A 34 5.61 8.94 15.96
CA GLN A 34 4.35 9.62 15.67
C GLN A 34 3.64 9.02 14.45
N ILE A 35 4.38 8.70 13.37
CA ILE A 35 3.79 8.07 12.18
C ILE A 35 3.31 6.64 12.46
N MET A 36 4.05 5.87 13.25
CA MET A 36 3.58 4.54 13.70
C MET A 36 2.31 4.63 14.55
N ALA A 37 2.18 5.65 15.39
CA ALA A 37 0.96 5.90 16.16
C ALA A 37 -0.23 6.25 15.24
N ILE A 38 -0.06 7.16 14.27
CA ILE A 38 -1.10 7.51 13.30
C ILE A 38 -1.50 6.29 12.48
N GLN A 39 -0.54 5.47 12.05
CA GLN A 39 -0.82 4.23 11.33
C GLN A 39 -1.65 3.25 12.18
N SER A 40 -1.31 3.08 13.46
CA SER A 40 -2.06 2.23 14.38
C SER A 40 -3.51 2.72 14.56
N GLN A 41 -3.69 4.04 14.71
CA GLN A 41 -5.02 4.65 14.75
C GLN A 41 -5.80 4.45 13.45
N ALA A 42 -5.13 4.59 12.29
CA ALA A 42 -5.75 4.37 10.98
C ALA A 42 -6.28 2.94 10.85
N GLU A 43 -5.47 1.96 11.27
CA GLU A 43 -5.86 0.55 11.26
C GLU A 43 -7.01 0.27 12.21
N HIS A 44 -6.99 0.86 13.41
CA HIS A 44 -8.09 0.74 14.37
C HIS A 44 -9.40 1.32 13.82
N ALA A 45 -9.36 2.53 13.26
CA ALA A 45 -10.52 3.17 12.61
C ALA A 45 -11.04 2.32 11.43
N TYR A 46 -10.15 1.74 10.63
CA TYR A 46 -10.50 0.87 9.52
C TYR A 46 -11.26 -0.39 9.98
N LYS A 47 -10.79 -1.02 11.07
CA LYS A 47 -11.43 -2.19 11.70
C LYS A 47 -12.82 -1.86 12.26
N LEU A 48 -12.98 -0.66 12.82
CA LEU A 48 -14.27 -0.15 13.30
C LEU A 48 -15.19 0.37 12.18
N ALA A 49 -14.79 0.23 10.91
CA ALA A 49 -15.53 0.75 9.75
C ALA A 49 -15.75 2.28 9.76
N MET A 50 -14.94 3.02 10.52
CA MET A 50 -14.90 4.49 10.51
C MET A 50 -14.07 4.95 9.30
N LEU A 51 -14.66 4.79 8.10
CA LEU A 51 -13.94 4.87 6.83
C LEU A 51 -13.34 6.25 6.53
N ASP A 52 -14.06 7.33 6.83
CA ASP A 52 -13.58 8.70 6.59
C ASP A 52 -12.39 9.05 7.50
N GLN A 53 -12.45 8.63 8.77
CA GLN A 53 -11.35 8.80 9.71
C GLN A 53 -10.13 7.96 9.28
N ALA A 54 -10.35 6.69 8.92
CA ALA A 54 -9.28 5.82 8.45
C ALA A 54 -8.59 6.40 7.20
N GLU A 55 -9.36 6.91 6.24
CA GLU A 55 -8.82 7.58 5.05
C GLU A 55 -7.93 8.77 5.44
N SER A 56 -8.45 9.67 6.28
CA SER A 56 -7.69 10.86 6.71
C SER A 56 -6.35 10.48 7.35
N LEU A 57 -6.36 9.47 8.23
CA LEU A 57 -5.16 9.01 8.91
C LEU A 57 -4.17 8.31 7.97
N TYR A 58 -4.63 7.48 7.03
CA TYR A 58 -3.74 6.88 6.02
C TYR A 58 -3.14 7.93 5.08
N LEU A 59 -3.91 8.95 4.69
CA LEU A 59 -3.38 10.07 3.91
C LEU A 59 -2.32 10.85 4.69
N GLU A 60 -2.49 11.01 6.01
CA GLU A 60 -1.47 11.61 6.87
C GLU A 60 -0.19 10.78 6.96
N VAL A 61 -0.30 9.45 7.10
CA VAL A 61 0.86 8.54 7.02
C VAL A 61 1.60 8.73 5.69
N LEU A 62 0.86 8.82 4.58
CA LEU A 62 1.44 8.96 3.24
C LEU A 62 2.06 10.33 2.96
N LYS A 63 1.70 11.40 3.70
CA LYS A 63 2.42 12.68 3.62
C LYS A 63 3.88 12.55 4.09
N SER A 64 4.11 11.72 5.10
CA SER A 64 5.44 11.50 5.68
C SER A 64 6.18 10.32 5.05
N VAL A 65 5.44 9.28 4.65
CA VAL A 65 6.00 8.07 4.01
C VAL A 65 5.23 7.77 2.71
N PRO A 66 5.49 8.51 1.61
CA PRO A 66 4.72 8.39 0.36
C PRO A 66 4.80 7.01 -0.30
N ASN A 67 5.85 6.25 0.01
CA ASN A 67 6.12 4.93 -0.57
C ASN A 67 5.70 3.77 0.36
N TYR A 68 4.73 4.00 1.24
CA TYR A 68 4.22 2.96 2.14
C TYR A 68 3.07 2.17 1.51
N ALA A 69 3.40 1.03 0.88
CA ALA A 69 2.44 0.21 0.14
C ALA A 69 1.21 -0.25 0.96
N PRO A 70 1.32 -0.65 2.25
CA PRO A 70 0.16 -1.02 3.05
C PRO A 70 -0.88 0.09 3.20
N ALA A 71 -0.48 1.36 3.33
CA ALA A 71 -1.43 2.47 3.39
C ALA A 71 -2.15 2.67 2.06
N TRP A 72 -1.45 2.55 0.92
CA TRP A 72 -2.08 2.57 -0.41
C TRP A 72 -3.07 1.42 -0.59
N PHE A 73 -2.74 0.21 -0.14
CA PHE A 73 -3.67 -0.93 -0.16
C PHE A 73 -4.93 -0.67 0.68
N ARG A 74 -4.77 -0.12 1.88
CA ARG A 74 -5.89 0.21 2.78
C ARG A 74 -6.77 1.31 2.20
N LEU A 75 -6.19 2.36 1.60
CA LEU A 75 -6.95 3.36 0.86
C LEU A 75 -7.75 2.75 -0.29
N GLY A 76 -7.15 1.83 -1.06
CA GLY A 76 -7.87 1.08 -2.09
C GLY A 76 -9.12 0.36 -1.54
N ASN A 77 -8.99 -0.29 -0.38
CA ASN A 77 -10.13 -0.96 0.27
C ASN A 77 -11.19 0.05 0.75
N ILE A 78 -10.77 1.17 1.34
CA ILE A 78 -11.68 2.23 1.80
C ILE A 78 -12.45 2.82 0.62
N TYR A 79 -11.76 3.13 -0.48
CA TYR A 79 -12.36 3.65 -1.71
C TYR A 79 -13.33 2.64 -2.33
N THR A 80 -13.00 1.35 -2.29
CA THR A 80 -13.91 0.29 -2.75
C THR A 80 -15.19 0.25 -1.91
N ARG A 81 -15.08 0.27 -0.57
CA ARG A 81 -16.21 0.26 0.37
C ARG A 81 -17.10 1.52 0.27
N THR A 82 -16.52 2.63 -0.16
CA THR A 82 -17.21 3.91 -0.36
C THR A 82 -17.63 4.16 -1.82
N ASN A 83 -17.54 3.14 -2.69
CA ASN A 83 -17.88 3.21 -4.12
C ASN A 83 -17.11 4.26 -4.94
N ARG A 84 -15.95 4.73 -4.46
CA ARG A 84 -15.05 5.63 -5.18
C ARG A 84 -14.09 4.82 -6.07
N HIS A 85 -14.63 4.23 -7.14
CA HIS A 85 -13.93 3.22 -7.94
C HIS A 85 -12.61 3.69 -8.57
N GLU A 86 -12.56 4.90 -9.13
CA GLU A 86 -11.32 5.44 -9.72
C GLU A 86 -10.22 5.66 -8.68
N ALA A 87 -10.59 6.20 -7.51
CA ALA A 87 -9.65 6.37 -6.40
C ALA A 87 -9.14 5.00 -5.89
N ALA A 88 -10.01 3.99 -5.84
CA ALA A 88 -9.63 2.63 -5.46
C ALA A 88 -8.60 2.05 -6.42
N ILE A 89 -8.84 2.15 -7.73
CA ILE A 89 -7.92 1.67 -8.77
C ILE A 89 -6.57 2.40 -8.69
N ALA A 90 -6.58 3.72 -8.52
CA ALA A 90 -5.35 4.51 -8.37
C ALA A 90 -4.53 4.08 -7.14
N ALA A 91 -5.19 3.87 -6.00
CA ALA A 91 -4.54 3.45 -4.77
C ALA A 91 -3.98 2.01 -4.87
N TYR A 92 -4.74 1.06 -5.43
CA TYR A 92 -4.23 -0.30 -5.66
C TYR A 92 -3.08 -0.32 -6.66
N ARG A 93 -3.16 0.46 -7.75
CA ARG A 93 -2.05 0.59 -8.70
C ARG A 93 -0.79 1.11 -8.00
N ARG A 94 -0.92 2.11 -7.13
CA ARG A 94 0.23 2.62 -6.36
C ARG A 94 0.81 1.57 -5.41
N CYS A 95 -0.04 0.76 -4.76
CA CYS A 95 0.42 -0.38 -3.97
C CYS A 95 1.19 -1.39 -4.82
N ILE A 96 0.67 -1.74 -6.01
CA ILE A 96 1.30 -2.68 -6.95
C ILE A 96 2.64 -2.17 -7.49
N GLU A 97 2.76 -0.86 -7.76
CA GLU A 97 4.03 -0.25 -8.18
C GLU A 97 5.14 -0.41 -7.13
N LEU A 98 4.76 -0.37 -5.84
CA LEU A 98 5.67 -0.52 -4.71
C LEU A 98 5.91 -1.99 -4.33
N GLU A 99 4.87 -2.82 -4.45
CA GLU A 99 4.88 -4.26 -4.15
C GLU A 99 4.22 -5.05 -5.30
N PRO A 100 4.94 -5.34 -6.40
CA PRO A 100 4.37 -6.00 -7.58
C PRO A 100 3.77 -7.38 -7.30
N ASN A 101 4.26 -8.04 -6.24
CA ASN A 101 3.82 -9.38 -5.82
C ASN A 101 2.61 -9.34 -4.86
N ASN A 102 2.03 -8.17 -4.58
CA ASN A 102 0.86 -8.06 -3.71
C ASN A 102 -0.41 -8.55 -4.44
N GLN A 103 -0.62 -9.87 -4.39
CA GLN A 103 -1.74 -10.55 -5.06
C GLN A 103 -3.11 -10.00 -4.63
N LYS A 104 -3.25 -9.58 -3.37
CA LYS A 104 -4.50 -8.99 -2.84
C LYS A 104 -4.82 -7.66 -3.52
N ALA A 105 -3.83 -6.81 -3.77
CA ALA A 105 -4.02 -5.55 -4.47
C ALA A 105 -4.47 -5.77 -5.93
N TRP A 106 -3.84 -6.70 -6.64
CA TRP A 106 -4.25 -7.10 -7.99
C TRP A 106 -5.69 -7.63 -8.02
N TYR A 107 -6.01 -8.55 -7.11
CA TYR A 107 -7.34 -9.13 -6.98
C TYR A 107 -8.41 -8.07 -6.72
N ASN A 108 -8.21 -7.22 -5.70
CA ASN A 108 -9.19 -6.19 -5.35
C ASN A 108 -9.35 -5.15 -6.47
N MET A 109 -8.27 -4.74 -7.14
CA MET A 109 -8.36 -3.86 -8.31
C MET A 109 -9.17 -4.50 -9.44
N GLY A 110 -8.99 -5.81 -9.68
CA GLY A 110 -9.78 -6.57 -10.65
C GLY A 110 -11.27 -6.58 -10.31
N LEU A 111 -11.64 -6.79 -9.04
CA LEU A 111 -13.03 -6.73 -8.59
C LEU A 111 -13.66 -5.34 -8.81
N VAL A 112 -12.91 -4.26 -8.54
CA VAL A 112 -13.39 -2.89 -8.80
C VAL A 112 -13.64 -2.68 -10.29
N ARG A 113 -12.73 -3.13 -11.16
CA ARG A 113 -12.91 -3.05 -12.62
C ARG A 113 -14.11 -3.84 -13.11
N ILE A 114 -14.31 -5.05 -12.59
CA ILE A 114 -15.50 -5.88 -12.88
C ILE A 114 -16.76 -5.10 -12.50
N LYS A 115 -16.81 -4.48 -11.32
CA LYS A 115 -17.97 -3.68 -10.88
C LYS A 115 -18.25 -2.49 -11.81
N GLN A 116 -17.21 -1.79 -12.27
CA GLN A 116 -17.37 -0.71 -13.25
C GLN A 116 -17.90 -1.24 -14.59
N SER A 117 -17.34 -2.35 -15.10
CA SER A 117 -17.82 -2.99 -16.32
C SER A 117 -19.29 -3.41 -16.20
N THR A 118 -19.70 -4.00 -15.08
CA THR A 118 -21.10 -4.35 -14.81
C THR A 118 -22.01 -3.12 -14.85
N ASN A 119 -21.60 -1.99 -14.24
CA ASN A 119 -22.38 -0.75 -14.27
C ASN A 119 -22.56 -0.20 -15.70
N VAL A 120 -21.50 -0.22 -16.50
CA VAL A 120 -21.55 0.21 -17.90
C VAL A 120 -22.48 -0.69 -18.71
N LEU A 121 -22.37 -2.00 -18.55
CA LEU A 121 -23.21 -2.98 -19.25
C LEU A 121 -24.68 -2.88 -18.84
N ASN A 122 -24.98 -2.65 -17.56
CA ASN A 122 -26.35 -2.40 -17.11
C ASN A 122 -26.94 -1.13 -17.76
N THR A 123 -26.15 -0.06 -17.85
CA THR A 123 -26.57 1.17 -18.52
C THR A 123 -26.86 0.91 -19.99
N ALA A 124 -25.97 0.22 -20.71
CA ALA A 124 -26.17 -0.15 -22.11
C ALA A 124 -27.40 -1.04 -22.31
N SER A 125 -27.62 -2.02 -21.43
CA SER A 125 -28.79 -2.90 -21.44
C SER A 125 -30.10 -2.12 -21.28
N SER A 126 -30.12 -1.09 -20.44
CA SER A 126 -31.32 -0.27 -20.20
C SER A 126 -31.71 0.66 -21.35
N GLN A 127 -30.80 0.90 -22.30
CA GLN A 127 -31.00 1.85 -23.40
C GLN A 127 -31.16 1.18 -24.77
N GLY A 128 -30.75 -0.09 -24.90
CA GLY A 128 -30.69 -0.80 -26.17
C GLY A 128 -31.85 -1.76 -26.41
N ASP A 129 -31.94 -2.27 -27.64
CA ASP A 129 -32.79 -3.40 -27.98
C ASP A 129 -32.19 -4.69 -27.42
N ALA A 130 -32.90 -5.29 -26.45
CA ALA A 130 -32.51 -6.51 -25.77
C ALA A 130 -32.46 -7.74 -26.70
N ASP A 131 -33.18 -7.70 -27.83
CA ASP A 131 -33.25 -8.78 -28.82
C ASP A 131 -32.29 -8.57 -29.99
N SER A 132 -31.54 -7.46 -30.00
CA SER A 132 -30.44 -7.28 -30.93
C SER A 132 -29.28 -8.25 -30.65
N ALA A 133 -28.41 -8.45 -31.64
CA ALA A 133 -27.20 -9.27 -31.46
C ALA A 133 -26.32 -8.73 -30.32
N VAL A 134 -26.19 -7.40 -30.21
CA VAL A 134 -25.44 -6.74 -29.14
C VAL A 134 -26.13 -6.88 -27.79
N GLY A 135 -27.47 -6.74 -27.73
CA GLY A 135 -28.27 -6.94 -26.52
C GLY A 135 -28.09 -8.33 -25.91
N ARG A 136 -28.10 -9.38 -26.76
CA ARG A 136 -27.80 -10.75 -26.32
C ARG A 136 -26.37 -10.91 -25.76
N GLN A 137 -25.38 -10.26 -26.39
CA GLN A 137 -23.99 -10.28 -25.88
C GLN A 137 -23.87 -9.56 -24.52
N ILE A 138 -24.51 -8.40 -24.36
CA ILE A 138 -24.53 -7.67 -23.09
C ILE A 138 -25.13 -8.54 -21.98
N ARG A 139 -26.25 -9.21 -22.24
CA ARG A 139 -26.90 -10.11 -21.27
C ARG A 139 -25.98 -11.26 -20.86
N ALA A 140 -25.36 -11.94 -21.83
CA ALA A 140 -24.42 -13.03 -21.55
C ALA A 140 -23.22 -12.57 -20.70
N LEU A 141 -22.68 -11.38 -20.97
CA LEU A 141 -21.61 -10.80 -20.16
C LEU A 141 -22.08 -10.46 -18.74
N LEU A 142 -23.26 -9.84 -18.59
CA LEU A 142 -23.83 -9.53 -17.28
C LEU A 142 -24.05 -10.80 -16.45
N ASP A 143 -24.58 -11.86 -17.05
CA ASP A 143 -24.79 -13.15 -16.37
C ASP A 143 -23.46 -13.73 -15.87
N ALA A 144 -22.42 -13.73 -16.70
CA ALA A 144 -21.09 -14.21 -16.32
C ALA A 144 -20.46 -13.38 -15.20
N LEU A 145 -20.53 -12.04 -15.28
CA LEU A 145 -19.98 -11.15 -14.26
C LEU A 145 -20.74 -11.28 -12.93
N ASN A 146 -22.07 -11.40 -12.97
CA ASN A 146 -22.90 -11.61 -11.78
C ASN A 146 -22.59 -12.95 -11.10
N GLN A 147 -22.35 -14.01 -11.87
CA GLN A 147 -21.90 -15.30 -11.32
C GLN A 147 -20.57 -15.17 -10.57
N LEU A 148 -19.57 -14.51 -11.17
CA LEU A 148 -18.28 -14.25 -10.52
C LEU A 148 -18.42 -13.46 -9.20
N GLN A 149 -19.37 -12.52 -9.15
CA GLN A 149 -19.62 -11.69 -7.97
C GLN A 149 -20.44 -12.41 -6.88
N SER A 150 -21.28 -13.37 -7.27
CA SER A 150 -22.14 -14.14 -6.38
C SER A 150 -21.42 -15.28 -5.64
N GLN A 151 -20.23 -15.69 -6.09
CA GLN A 151 -19.47 -16.73 -5.40
C GLN A 151 -19.07 -16.26 -3.99
N PRO A 152 -19.21 -17.11 -2.95
CA PRO A 152 -18.78 -16.77 -1.61
C PRO A 152 -17.33 -16.30 -1.66
N GLN A 153 -17.11 -15.04 -1.26
CA GLN A 153 -15.79 -14.47 -1.07
C GLN A 153 -15.10 -15.30 0.01
N SER A 154 -14.38 -16.35 -0.38
CA SER A 154 -13.62 -17.22 0.51
C SER A 154 -12.63 -16.36 1.30
N THR A 155 -13.01 -16.05 2.55
CA THR A 155 -12.14 -15.81 3.72
C THR A 155 -10.95 -14.86 3.57
N ALA A 156 -10.95 -13.88 2.67
CA ALA A 156 -9.96 -12.80 2.68
C ALA A 156 -10.27 -11.70 3.73
N GLN A 157 -11.43 -11.79 4.41
CA GLN A 157 -11.82 -10.90 5.50
C GLN A 157 -11.46 -11.42 6.91
N ALA A 158 -10.85 -12.61 7.03
CA ALA A 158 -10.39 -13.15 8.32
C ALA A 158 -8.98 -12.67 8.71
N GLY A 159 -8.61 -11.46 8.31
CA GLY A 159 -7.33 -10.84 8.67
C GLY A 159 -7.54 -9.40 9.09
N LEU A 160 -8.11 -9.24 10.29
CA LEU A 160 -7.98 -8.02 11.08
C LEU A 160 -6.50 -7.76 11.35
#